data_AF-A0A2U1UYA6-F1
#
_entry.id   AF-A0A2U1UYA6-F1
#
_cell.length_a   1.000
_cell.length_b   1.000
_cell.length_c   1.000
_cell.angle_alpha   90.00
_cell.angle_beta   90.00
_cell.angle_gamma   90.00
#
_symmetry.space_group_name_H-M   'P 1'
#
loop_
_entity.id
_entity.type
_entity.pdbx_description
1 polymer ?
#
loop_
_entity_poly.entity_id
_entity_poly.type
_entity_poly.pdbx_seq_one_letter_code
_entity_poly.pdbx_strand_id
1 'polypeptide(L)'
;MRRLLRQGIDRGYRELVEETAAPRGRFLLADTIKRASLVRGRAVCSTDELSVDLPHNQILKATLRSLAAAEGLNRELAQELRRLHLQLAGVSDRPLSRALFRQVQL
;
A
#
# COMPACT_ATOMS: atom_id res chain seq x y z
N MET A 1 -9.64 15.46 -5.78
CA MET A 1 -8.69 14.47 -6.37
C MET A 1 -7.61 15.10 -7.22
N ARG A 2 -7.92 15.90 -8.27
CA ARG A 2 -6.90 16.55 -9.11
C ARG A 2 -5.86 17.39 -8.33
N ARG A 3 -6.26 18.01 -7.21
CA ARG A 3 -5.35 18.76 -6.31
C ARG A 3 -4.38 17.86 -5.55
N LEU A 4 -4.82 16.69 -5.08
CA LEU A 4 -3.98 15.70 -4.40
C LEU A 4 -3.01 15.06 -5.38
N LEU A 5 -3.48 14.68 -6.58
CA LEU A 5 -2.63 14.12 -7.62
C LEU A 5 -1.56 15.10 -8.12
N ARG A 6 -1.84 16.41 -8.08
CA ARG A 6 -0.84 17.47 -8.37
C ARG A 6 0.26 17.56 -7.31
N GLN A 7 0.00 17.17 -6.07
CA GLN A 7 0.98 17.13 -4.97
C GLN A 7 1.69 15.78 -4.88
N GLY A 8 1.26 14.78 -5.66
CA GLY A 8 1.69 13.39 -5.56
C GLY A 8 0.74 12.56 -4.71
N ILE A 9 0.67 11.25 -4.99
CA ILE A 9 -0.06 10.29 -4.15
C ILE A 9 0.59 10.27 -2.78
N ASP A 10 -0.23 10.28 -1.72
CA ASP A 10 0.27 10.26 -0.34
C ASP A 10 1.17 9.05 -0.10
N ARG A 11 2.26 9.28 0.64
CA ARG A 11 3.29 8.28 0.93
C ARG A 11 3.48 8.18 2.42
N GLY A 12 3.65 6.96 2.90
CA GLY A 12 3.78 6.65 4.30
C GLY A 12 4.77 5.52 4.50
N TYR A 13 5.35 5.48 5.68
CA TYR A 13 6.27 4.41 6.04
C TYR A 13 5.49 3.14 6.36
N ARG A 14 5.91 2.03 5.79
CA ARG A 14 5.43 0.68 6.12
C ARG A 14 6.60 -0.16 6.58
N GLU A 15 6.41 -0.90 7.67
CA GLU A 15 7.41 -1.83 8.14
C GLU A 15 7.55 -3.00 7.14
N LEU A 16 8.75 -3.18 6.62
CA LEU A 16 9.17 -4.30 5.78
C LEU A 16 10.09 -5.20 6.61
N VAL A 17 9.67 -6.43 6.84
CA VAL A 17 10.49 -7.46 7.50
C VAL A 17 11.09 -8.36 6.45
N GLU A 18 12.43 -8.41 6.37
CA GLU A 18 13.15 -9.24 5.42
C GLU A 18 14.30 -10.03 6.07
N GLU A 19 14.61 -11.19 5.50
CA GLU A 19 15.81 -11.95 5.85
C GLU A 19 16.91 -11.65 4.82
N THR A 20 17.99 -10.99 5.24
CA THR A 20 19.02 -10.46 4.33
C THR A 20 20.43 -10.79 4.83
N ALA A 21 21.39 -10.88 3.91
CA ALA A 21 22.82 -10.97 4.22
C ALA A 21 23.46 -9.60 4.51
N ALA A 22 22.76 -8.51 4.16
CA ALA A 22 23.17 -7.14 4.38
C ALA A 22 22.16 -6.44 5.30
N PRO A 23 22.23 -6.69 6.63
CA PRO A 23 21.24 -6.17 7.58
C PRO A 23 21.18 -4.64 7.58
N ARG A 24 19.95 -4.11 7.56
CA ARG A 24 19.64 -2.68 7.65
C ARG A 24 18.42 -2.47 8.53
N GLY A 25 18.32 -1.30 9.16
CA GLY A 25 17.21 -0.99 10.07
C GLY A 25 17.29 -1.72 11.40
N ARG A 26 16.13 -2.14 11.93
CA ARG A 26 16.01 -2.80 13.23
C ARG A 26 16.28 -4.30 13.09
N PHE A 27 17.24 -4.80 13.84
CA PHE A 27 17.55 -6.23 13.88
C PHE A 27 16.50 -7.00 14.70
N LEU A 28 15.87 -8.03 14.14
CA LEU A 28 14.91 -8.88 14.81
C LEU A 28 15.59 -10.16 15.30
N LEU A 29 16.25 -10.08 16.45
CA LEU A 29 17.07 -11.17 17.00
C LEU A 29 16.25 -12.45 17.25
N ALA A 30 15.05 -12.32 17.81
CA ALA A 30 14.20 -13.47 18.09
C ALA A 30 13.84 -14.24 16.81
N ASP A 31 13.45 -13.54 15.75
CA ASP A 31 13.09 -14.17 14.46
C ASP A 31 14.31 -14.74 13.74
N THR A 32 15.45 -14.05 13.84
CA THR A 32 16.74 -14.49 13.30
C THR A 32 17.18 -15.83 13.92
N ILE A 33 17.05 -15.97 15.25
CA ILE A 33 17.35 -17.22 15.96
C ILE A 33 16.34 -18.30 15.59
N LYS A 34 15.03 -18.00 15.65
CA LYS A 34 13.95 -18.95 15.32
C LYS A 34 14.10 -19.55 13.92
N ARG A 35 14.58 -18.77 12.95
CA ARG A 35 14.77 -19.21 11.56
C ARG A 35 16.15 -19.82 11.28
N ALA A 36 17.03 -19.86 12.28
CA ALA A 36 18.44 -20.24 12.15
C ALA A 36 19.17 -19.47 11.03
N SER A 37 18.80 -18.20 10.82
CA SER A 37 19.30 -17.37 9.72
C SER A 37 20.80 -17.07 9.86
N LEU A 38 21.30 -16.94 11.10
CA LEU A 38 22.72 -16.68 11.37
C LEU A 38 23.63 -17.79 10.82
N VAL A 39 23.18 -19.05 10.85
CA VAL A 39 23.94 -20.18 10.30
C VAL A 39 24.16 -20.03 8.79
N ARG A 40 23.28 -19.31 8.11
CA ARG A 40 23.34 -19.02 6.67
C ARG A 40 23.98 -17.65 6.38
N GLY A 41 24.56 -16.99 7.39
CA GLY A 41 25.11 -15.64 7.27
C GLY A 41 24.04 -14.57 7.02
N ARG A 42 22.79 -14.80 7.44
CA ARG A 42 21.66 -13.88 7.24
C ARG A 42 21.06 -13.44 8.56
N ALA A 43 20.31 -12.34 8.51
CA ALA A 43 19.57 -11.80 9.62
C ALA A 43 18.17 -11.36 9.19
N VAL A 44 17.21 -11.51 10.11
CA VAL A 44 15.87 -10.95 9.94
C VAL A 44 15.90 -9.53 10.49
N CYS A 45 15.57 -8.55 9.65
CA CYS A 45 15.54 -7.13 10.02
C CYS A 45 14.22 -6.51 9.59
N SER A 46 13.78 -5.47 10.33
CA SER A 46 12.68 -4.60 9.91
C SER A 46 13.19 -3.23 9.50
N THR A 47 12.71 -2.74 8.36
CA THR A 47 13.00 -1.39 7.85
C THR A 47 11.71 -0.66 7.55
N ASP A 48 11.72 0.66 7.71
CA ASP A 48 10.60 1.51 7.33
C ASP A 48 10.74 1.90 5.86
N GLU A 49 9.92 1.29 4.99
CA GLU A 49 9.92 1.55 3.56
C GLU A 49 8.85 2.59 3.20
N LEU A 50 9.23 3.62 2.45
CA LEU A 50 8.30 4.63 1.96
C LEU A 50 7.42 4.05 0.85
N SER A 51 6.11 3.94 1.10
CA SER A 51 5.16 3.30 0.18
C SER A 51 3.94 4.18 -0.07
N VAL A 52 3.38 4.07 -1.29
CA VAL A 52 2.05 4.62 -1.63
C VAL A 52 0.92 3.65 -1.30
N ASP A 53 1.22 2.39 -0.99
CA ASP A 53 0.22 1.34 -0.73
C ASP A 53 -0.33 1.42 0.70
N LEU A 54 -0.99 2.53 1.00
CA LEU A 54 -1.58 2.85 2.30
C LEU A 54 -3.08 2.56 2.34
N PRO A 55 -3.69 2.29 3.50
CA PRO A 55 -5.11 1.94 3.60
C PRO A 55 -6.04 2.97 2.95
N HIS A 56 -5.80 4.27 3.14
CA HIS A 56 -6.61 5.31 2.53
C HIS A 56 -6.45 5.36 1.00
N ASN A 57 -5.25 5.10 0.46
CA ASN A 57 -5.02 5.01 -0.98
C ASN A 57 -5.71 3.77 -1.58
N GLN A 58 -5.70 2.64 -0.86
CA GLN A 58 -6.42 1.42 -1.23
C GLN A 58 -7.94 1.68 -1.30
N ILE A 59 -8.48 2.40 -0.31
CA ILE A 59 -9.89 2.82 -0.30
C ILE A 59 -10.18 3.69 -1.53
N LEU A 60 -9.37 4.71 -1.81
CA LEU A 60 -9.56 5.57 -2.98
C LEU A 60 -9.56 4.77 -4.28
N LYS A 61 -8.60 3.87 -4.46
CA LYS A 61 -8.49 3.02 -5.66
C LYS A 61 -9.73 2.14 -5.84
N ALA A 62 -10.19 1.53 -4.76
CA ALA A 62 -11.37 0.66 -4.76
C ALA A 62 -12.66 1.45 -5.02
N THR A 63 -12.82 2.62 -4.41
CA THR A 63 -13.97 3.52 -4.66
C THR A 63 -14.01 3.96 -6.12
N LEU A 64 -12.88 4.35 -6.71
CA LEU A 64 -12.81 4.73 -8.13
C LEU A 64 -13.24 3.57 -9.04
N ARG A 65 -12.80 2.35 -8.74
CA ARG A 65 -13.20 1.14 -9.48
C ARG A 65 -14.71 0.88 -9.36
N SER A 66 -15.26 0.94 -8.14
CA SER A 66 -16.68 0.72 -7.90
C SER A 66 -17.55 1.77 -8.61
N LEU A 67 -17.18 3.05 -8.54
CA LEU A 67 -17.91 4.13 -9.20
C LEU A 67 -17.81 4.02 -10.73
N ALA A 68 -16.65 3.68 -11.28
CA ALA A 68 -16.47 3.49 -12.73
C ALA A 68 -17.26 2.31 -13.33
N ALA A 69 -17.75 1.41 -12.47
CA ALA A 69 -18.59 0.27 -12.82
C ALA A 69 -20.07 0.46 -12.45
N ALA A 70 -20.44 1.58 -11.82
CA ALA A 70 -21.81 1.85 -11.40
C ALA A 70 -22.73 2.11 -12.60
N GLU A 71 -23.89 1.47 -12.59
CA GLU A 71 -24.93 1.71 -13.59
C GLU A 71 -25.50 3.12 -13.45
N GLY A 72 -25.78 3.78 -14.59
CA GLY A 72 -26.31 5.15 -14.62
C GLY A 72 -25.26 6.26 -14.51
N LEU A 73 -23.98 5.95 -14.35
CA LEU A 73 -22.92 6.97 -14.41
C LEU A 73 -22.66 7.41 -15.87
N ASN A 74 -22.52 8.72 -16.07
CA ASN A 74 -22.13 9.28 -17.37
C ASN A 74 -20.82 8.64 -17.86
N ARG A 75 -20.77 8.26 -19.14
CA ARG A 75 -19.61 7.59 -19.77
C ARG A 75 -18.32 8.38 -19.66
N GLU A 76 -18.36 9.70 -19.81
CA GLU A 76 -17.19 10.57 -19.69
C GLU A 76 -16.65 10.56 -18.26
N LEU A 77 -17.53 10.66 -17.26
CA LEU A 77 -17.17 10.54 -15.86
C LEU A 77 -16.60 9.16 -15.55
N ALA A 78 -17.23 8.08 -16.04
CA ALA A 78 -16.72 6.73 -15.87
C ALA A 78 -15.31 6.54 -16.47
N GLN A 79 -15.06 7.12 -17.64
CA GLN A 79 -13.72 7.13 -18.25
C GLN A 79 -12.71 7.93 -17.42
N GLU A 80 -13.09 9.10 -16.90
CA GLU A 80 -12.20 9.87 -16.01
C GLU A 80 -11.85 9.08 -14.75
N LEU A 81 -12.83 8.42 -14.12
CA LEU A 81 -12.59 7.58 -12.95
C LEU A 81 -11.64 6.41 -13.25
N ARG A 82 -11.77 5.77 -14.42
CA ARG A 82 -10.82 4.72 -14.86
C ARG A 82 -9.41 5.27 -15.04
N ARG A 83 -9.25 6.47 -15.60
CA ARG A 83 -7.93 7.12 -15.73
C ARG A 83 -7.33 7.41 -14.36
N LEU A 84 -8.11 7.93 -13.42
CA LEU A 84 -7.66 8.17 -12.04
C LEU A 84 -7.29 6.86 -11.34
N HIS A 85 -8.04 5.79 -11.57
CA HIS A 85 -7.74 4.46 -11.02
C HIS A 85 -6.38 3.93 -11.53
N LEU A 86 -6.08 4.11 -12.82
CA LEU A 86 -4.79 3.71 -13.41
C LEU A 86 -3.60 4.49 -12.82
N GLN A 87 -3.81 5.75 -12.41
CA GLN A 87 -2.76 6.52 -11.75
C GLN A 87 -2.36 5.94 -10.38
N LEU A 88 -3.20 5.12 -9.76
CA LEU A 88 -2.94 4.39 -8.51
C LEU A 88 -2.36 2.99 -8.76
N ALA A 89 -1.56 2.81 -9.84
CA ALA A 89 -0.99 1.50 -10.20
C ALA A 89 -0.15 0.86 -9.08
N GLY A 90 0.60 1.68 -8.31
CA GLY A 90 1.42 1.21 -7.17
C GLY A 90 0.64 0.91 -5.88
N VAL A 91 -0.69 0.97 -5.91
CA VAL A 91 -1.56 0.73 -4.75
C VAL A 91 -2.32 -0.58 -4.94
N SER A 92 -2.41 -1.40 -3.89
CA SER A 92 -3.15 -2.66 -3.91
C SER A 92 -4.64 -2.42 -4.13
N ASP A 93 -5.26 -3.15 -5.06
CA ASP A 93 -6.71 -3.09 -5.27
C ASP A 93 -7.41 -4.08 -4.33
N ARG A 94 -7.95 -3.55 -3.23
CA ARG A 94 -8.66 -4.33 -2.21
C ARG A 94 -10.15 -3.99 -2.23
N PRO A 95 -11.05 -4.98 -2.03
CA PRO A 95 -12.46 -4.69 -1.90
C PRO A 95 -12.72 -3.78 -0.69
N LEU A 96 -13.66 -2.85 -0.85
CA LEU A 96 -14.09 -1.99 0.25
C LEU A 96 -14.70 -2.84 1.36
N SER A 97 -14.18 -2.71 2.57
CA SER A 97 -14.66 -3.44 3.75
C SER A 97 -14.58 -2.55 4.98
N ARG A 98 -15.46 -2.77 5.95
CA ARG A 98 -15.42 -2.05 7.25
C ARG A 98 -14.05 -2.16 7.94
N ALA A 99 -13.37 -3.29 7.79
CA ALA A 99 -12.04 -3.50 8.35
C ALA A 99 -11.00 -2.55 7.73
N LEU A 100 -11.05 -2.33 6.42
CA LEU A 100 -10.15 -1.42 5.71
C LEU A 100 -10.34 0.03 6.17
N PHE A 101 -11.58 0.48 6.36
CA PHE A 101 -11.87 1.83 6.88
C PHE A 101 -11.37 2.04 8.31
N ARG A 102 -11.40 1.01 9.16
CA ARG A 102 -10.88 1.08 10.54
C ARG A 102 -9.36 1.22 10.62
N GLN A 103 -8.63 0.91 9.54
CA GLN A 103 -7.17 1.03 9.49
C GLN A 103 -6.70 2.46 9.17
N VAL A 104 -7.62 3.37 8.87
CA VAL A 104 -7.30 4.79 8.66
C VAL A 104 -7.51 5.54 9.98
N GLN A 105 -6.43 6.10 10.53
CA GLN A 105 -6.52 7.09 11.62
C GLN A 105 -6.49 8.49 11.00
N LEU A 106 -7.47 9.33 11.35
CA LEU A 106 -7.57 10.75 10.96
C LEU A 106 -7.15 11.64 12.14
#